data_AF-A0A349E2Z7-F1
#
_entry.id   AF-A0A349E2Z7-F1
#
_cell.length_a   1.000
_cell.length_b   1.000
_cell.length_c   1.000
_cell.angle_alpha   90.00
_cell.angle_beta   90.00
_cell.angle_gamma   90.00
#
_symmetry.space_group_name_H-M   'P 1'
#
loop_
_entity.id
_entity.type
_entity.pdbx_description
1 polymer ?
#
loop_
_entity_poly.entity_id
_entity_poly.type
_entity_poly.pdbx_seq_one_letter_code
_entity_poly.pdbx_strand_id
1 'polypeptide(L)'
;MARIIDETEFIEITHRWKNCIDQIQPANMYDYFKNNKGEFLEGYKITFVEYLELINSVGTHLYKARFGLLQDESLNHPMFTLILWGVDKNGNETTGYLLLEASDMKFDEVVHTGKIADIIGQQRLAAWSAMGQSNRENVPLKLFKLDAYGGSSLQGYNYKPDDFFNIFAGFQNHKMEDVAVHFDFCCLSFDYQNNESQNGYFDLLISALILKEGTQSYEGSSFYDAGAPCPPLCNGGD
;
A
#
# COMPACT_ATOMS: atom_id res chain seq x y z
N MET A 1 0.56 -10.65 8.91
CA MET A 1 0.52 -12.05 8.42
C MET A 1 -0.25 -12.04 7.12
N ALA A 2 0.02 -12.99 6.23
CA ALA A 2 -0.70 -13.15 4.99
C ALA A 2 -1.31 -14.55 4.88
N ARG A 3 -2.41 -14.66 4.12
CA ARG A 3 -3.02 -15.96 3.81
C ARG A 3 -3.50 -16.03 2.38
N ILE A 4 -3.54 -17.24 1.84
CA ILE A 4 -4.13 -17.50 0.52
C ILE A 4 -5.66 -17.55 0.64
N ILE A 5 -6.34 -16.86 -0.27
CA ILE A 5 -7.81 -16.82 -0.38
C ILE A 5 -8.26 -17.39 -1.72
N ASP A 6 -9.52 -17.79 -1.81
CA ASP A 6 -10.13 -18.22 -3.07
C ASP A 6 -10.65 -17.03 -3.90
N GLU A 7 -11.01 -17.31 -5.15
CA GLU A 7 -11.53 -16.31 -6.09
C GLU A 7 -12.83 -15.66 -5.59
N THR A 8 -13.68 -16.40 -4.87
CA THR A 8 -14.96 -15.88 -4.38
C THR A 8 -14.71 -14.81 -3.33
N GLU A 9 -13.83 -15.09 -2.37
CA GLU A 9 -13.43 -14.14 -1.34
C GLU A 9 -12.70 -12.94 -1.93
N PHE A 10 -11.81 -13.15 -2.91
CA PHE A 10 -11.14 -12.07 -3.65
C PHE A 10 -12.15 -11.12 -4.32
N ILE A 11 -13.12 -11.66 -5.05
CA ILE A 11 -14.16 -10.87 -5.73
C ILE A 11 -14.98 -10.09 -4.69
N GLU A 12 -15.36 -10.72 -3.58
CA GLU A 12 -16.15 -10.07 -2.54
C GLU A 12 -15.40 -8.87 -1.93
N ILE A 13 -14.16 -9.07 -1.51
CA ILE A 13 -13.36 -8.03 -0.84
C ILE A 13 -13.09 -6.85 -1.77
N THR A 14 -12.73 -7.11 -3.03
CA THR A 14 -12.45 -6.04 -4.02
C THR A 14 -13.72 -5.34 -4.49
N HIS A 15 -14.85 -6.05 -4.59
CA HIS A 15 -16.15 -5.46 -4.92
C HIS A 15 -16.64 -4.54 -3.80
N ARG A 16 -16.43 -4.87 -2.52
CA ARG A 16 -16.74 -3.96 -1.41
C ARG A 16 -15.98 -2.64 -1.51
N TRP A 17 -14.69 -2.70 -1.85
CA TRP A 17 -13.90 -1.49 -2.11
C TRP A 17 -14.51 -0.66 -3.25
N LYS A 18 -14.76 -1.28 -4.40
CA LYS A 18 -15.36 -0.59 -5.56
C LYS A 18 -16.71 0.04 -5.21
N ASN A 19 -17.60 -0.69 -4.54
CA ASN A 19 -18.91 -0.18 -4.13
C ASN A 19 -18.79 0.97 -3.12
N CYS A 20 -17.82 0.91 -2.21
CA CYS A 20 -17.52 2.01 -1.29
C CYS A 20 -17.19 3.29 -2.07
N ILE A 21 -16.32 3.20 -3.08
CA ILE A 21 -15.88 4.36 -3.85
C ILE A 21 -16.95 4.88 -4.83
N ASP A 22 -17.64 3.97 -5.53
CA ASP A 22 -18.50 4.32 -6.66
C ASP A 22 -19.96 4.57 -6.23
N GLN A 23 -20.46 3.84 -5.24
CA GLN A 23 -21.89 3.86 -4.86
C GLN A 23 -22.13 4.52 -3.50
N ILE A 24 -21.43 4.08 -2.45
CA ILE A 24 -21.62 4.60 -1.09
C ILE A 24 -21.09 6.04 -1.02
N GLN A 25 -19.92 6.27 -1.61
CA GLN A 25 -19.26 7.58 -1.67
C GLN A 25 -19.19 8.27 -0.30
N PRO A 26 -18.54 7.65 0.70
CA PRO A 26 -18.48 8.24 2.03
C PRO A 26 -17.78 9.60 1.95
N ALA A 27 -18.27 10.55 2.76
CA ALA A 27 -17.68 11.89 2.82
C ALA A 27 -16.23 11.86 3.32
N ASN A 28 -15.87 10.82 4.07
CA ASN A 28 -14.54 10.60 4.63
C ASN A 28 -14.16 9.12 4.54
N MET A 29 -12.99 8.83 3.97
CA MET A 29 -12.43 7.47 3.90
C MET A 29 -11.61 7.09 5.14
N TYR A 30 -11.42 8.02 6.07
CA TYR A 30 -10.53 7.90 7.24
C TYR A 30 -10.78 6.65 8.10
N ASP A 31 -12.04 6.30 8.36
CA ASP A 31 -12.37 5.17 9.23
C ASP A 31 -11.94 3.82 8.64
N TYR A 32 -11.92 3.68 7.31
CA TYR A 32 -11.49 2.45 6.65
C TYR A 32 -9.99 2.18 6.83
N PHE A 33 -9.20 3.19 7.19
CA PHE A 33 -7.76 3.10 7.42
C PHE A 33 -7.41 3.09 8.91
N LYS A 34 -8.35 2.65 9.77
CA LYS A 34 -8.12 2.47 11.20
C LYS A 34 -8.22 1.02 11.63
N ASN A 35 -7.34 0.63 12.54
CA ASN A 35 -7.40 -0.64 13.24
C ASN A 35 -8.41 -0.60 14.41
N ASN A 36 -8.58 -1.73 15.09
CA ASN A 36 -9.46 -1.87 16.26
C ASN A 36 -9.05 -1.04 17.49
N LYS A 37 -7.85 -0.48 17.51
CA LYS A 37 -7.38 0.48 18.53
C LYS A 37 -7.61 1.93 18.10
N GLY A 38 -8.18 2.16 16.92
CA GLY A 38 -8.37 3.49 16.33
C GLY A 38 -7.09 4.12 15.78
N GLU A 39 -6.00 3.35 15.71
CA GLU A 39 -4.73 3.76 15.13
C GLU A 39 -4.76 3.59 13.62
N PHE A 40 -4.00 4.42 12.91
CA PHE A 40 -3.92 4.37 11.46
C PHE A 40 -3.11 3.19 10.94
N LEU A 41 -3.51 2.73 9.76
CA LEU A 41 -2.75 1.76 8.98
C LEU A 41 -1.58 2.46 8.29
N GLU A 42 -0.36 2.01 8.57
CA GLU A 42 0.85 2.48 7.89
C GLU A 42 1.24 1.58 6.71
N GLY A 43 0.75 0.34 6.68
CA GLY A 43 1.05 -0.63 5.65
C GLY A 43 0.87 -2.07 6.12
N TYR A 44 1.52 -3.00 5.41
CA TYR A 44 1.60 -4.40 5.80
C TYR A 44 3.04 -4.88 5.80
N LYS A 45 3.37 -5.68 6.81
CA LYS A 45 4.59 -6.47 6.85
C LYS A 45 4.27 -7.93 6.58
N ILE A 46 5.02 -8.52 5.66
CA ILE A 46 5.05 -9.97 5.47
C ILE A 46 6.48 -10.49 5.56
N THR A 47 6.63 -11.74 5.95
CA THR A 47 7.90 -12.47 5.95
C THR A 47 8.34 -12.74 4.52
N PHE A 48 9.64 -12.97 4.34
CA PHE A 48 10.15 -13.43 3.04
C PHE A 48 9.50 -14.74 2.59
N VAL A 49 9.12 -15.64 3.50
CA VAL A 49 8.46 -16.91 3.17
C VAL A 49 7.07 -16.67 2.60
N GLU A 50 6.25 -15.82 3.22
CA GLU A 50 4.94 -15.43 2.68
C GLU A 50 5.09 -14.73 1.32
N TYR A 51 6.12 -13.89 1.16
CA TYR A 51 6.41 -13.25 -0.12
C TYR A 51 6.85 -14.26 -1.19
N LEU A 52 7.62 -15.31 -0.83
CA LEU A 52 8.02 -16.38 -1.74
C LEU A 52 6.80 -17.11 -2.34
N GLU A 53 5.72 -17.29 -1.60
CA GLU A 53 4.48 -17.89 -2.13
C GLU A 53 3.91 -17.10 -3.32
N LEU A 54 4.12 -15.78 -3.32
CA LEU A 54 3.73 -14.89 -4.40
C LEU A 54 4.70 -14.95 -5.58
N ILE A 55 6.02 -15.01 -5.34
CA ILE A 55 7.01 -14.89 -6.42
C ILE A 55 7.51 -16.22 -6.99
N ASN A 56 7.20 -17.36 -6.36
CA ASN A 56 7.66 -18.68 -6.78
C ASN A 56 6.77 -19.30 -7.87
N SER A 57 6.51 -18.55 -8.95
CA SER A 57 5.74 -19.03 -10.10
C SER A 57 6.41 -18.68 -11.43
N VAL A 58 6.49 -19.68 -12.31
CA VAL A 58 7.12 -19.55 -13.63
C VAL A 58 6.10 -18.98 -14.62
N GLY A 59 6.54 -18.01 -15.41
CA GLY A 59 5.71 -17.40 -16.46
C GLY A 59 4.85 -16.23 -16.01
N THR A 60 5.01 -15.78 -14.75
CA THR A 60 4.42 -14.52 -14.27
C THR A 60 4.97 -13.34 -15.07
N HIS A 61 4.07 -12.59 -15.69
CA HIS A 61 4.36 -11.39 -16.47
C HIS A 61 4.10 -10.10 -15.69
N LEU A 62 3.15 -10.11 -14.76
CA LEU A 62 2.82 -8.99 -13.89
C LEU A 62 2.42 -9.48 -12.50
N TYR A 63 2.82 -8.75 -11.47
CA TYR A 63 2.28 -8.86 -10.13
C TYR A 63 1.24 -7.77 -9.91
N LYS A 64 0.12 -8.11 -9.31
CA LYS A 64 -0.99 -7.19 -9.04
C LYS A 64 -1.12 -7.01 -7.54
N ALA A 65 -1.28 -5.76 -7.11
CA ALA A 65 -1.80 -5.41 -5.80
C ALA A 65 -3.19 -4.80 -6.00
N ARG A 66 -4.22 -5.30 -5.31
CA ARG A 66 -5.56 -4.71 -5.35
C ARG A 66 -6.04 -4.31 -3.97
N PHE A 67 -6.85 -3.25 -3.98
CA PHE A 67 -7.45 -2.69 -2.80
C PHE A 67 -8.73 -3.42 -2.47
N GLY A 68 -8.93 -3.63 -1.18
CA GLY A 68 -10.03 -4.39 -0.65
C GLY A 68 -10.59 -3.76 0.62
N LEU A 69 -11.82 -4.13 0.94
CA LEU A 69 -12.41 -3.88 2.25
C LEU A 69 -12.72 -5.22 2.94
N LEU A 70 -11.90 -5.57 3.92
CA LEU A 70 -12.08 -6.76 4.73
C LEU A 70 -13.04 -6.45 5.88
N GLN A 71 -14.05 -7.30 6.07
CA GLN A 71 -14.92 -7.18 7.23
C GLN A 71 -14.22 -7.85 8.41
N ASP A 72 -13.85 -7.07 9.40
CA ASP A 72 -13.37 -7.60 10.68
C ASP A 72 -14.59 -7.74 11.61
N GLU A 73 -14.79 -8.93 12.19
CA GLU A 73 -15.90 -9.20 13.10
C GLU A 73 -15.81 -8.38 14.41
N SER A 74 -14.60 -7.96 14.78
CA SER A 74 -14.35 -7.13 15.96
C SER A 74 -14.58 -5.64 15.69
N LEU A 75 -14.77 -5.24 14.43
CA LEU A 75 -14.99 -3.85 14.03
C LEU A 75 -16.39 -3.62 13.49
N ASN A 76 -16.94 -2.45 13.82
CA ASN A 76 -18.22 -2.00 13.29
C ASN A 76 -18.12 -1.46 11.84
N HIS A 77 -16.93 -1.42 11.27
CA HIS A 77 -16.68 -0.98 9.90
C HIS A 77 -15.67 -1.92 9.24
N PRO A 78 -15.71 -2.08 7.90
CA PRO A 78 -14.68 -2.82 7.21
C PRO A 78 -13.37 -2.02 7.19
N MET A 79 -12.26 -2.74 7.08
CA MET A 79 -10.91 -2.18 7.03
C MET A 79 -10.30 -2.33 5.64
N PHE A 80 -9.46 -1.37 5.28
CA PHE A 80 -8.63 -1.46 4.10
C PHE A 80 -7.69 -2.68 4.17
N THR A 81 -7.57 -3.38 3.05
CA THR A 81 -6.65 -4.51 2.86
C THR A 81 -6.02 -4.49 1.47
N LEU A 82 -4.91 -5.21 1.31
CA LEU A 82 -4.28 -5.50 0.03
C LEU A 82 -4.39 -6.99 -0.29
N ILE A 83 -4.66 -7.28 -1.55
CA ILE A 83 -4.58 -8.64 -2.10
C ILE A 83 -3.55 -8.65 -3.22
N LEU A 84 -2.60 -9.59 -3.17
CA LEU A 84 -1.49 -9.72 -4.11
C LEU A 84 -1.58 -11.02 -4.92
N TRP A 85 -1.29 -10.97 -6.22
CA TRP A 85 -1.13 -12.19 -7.03
C TRP A 85 -0.35 -11.94 -8.33
N GLY A 86 0.16 -13.02 -8.94
CA GLY A 86 0.80 -13.02 -10.24
C GLY A 86 -0.16 -13.39 -11.37
N VAL A 87 0.05 -12.81 -12.55
CA VAL A 87 -0.62 -13.21 -13.80
C VAL A 87 0.36 -13.42 -14.95
N ASP A 88 0.00 -14.29 -15.89
CA ASP A 88 0.73 -14.50 -17.14
C ASP A 88 0.46 -13.38 -18.16
N LYS A 89 1.08 -13.47 -19.34
CA LYS A 89 0.91 -12.51 -20.44
C LYS A 89 -0.52 -12.41 -21.00
N ASN A 90 -1.35 -13.42 -20.74
CA ASN A 90 -2.76 -13.47 -21.17
C ASN A 90 -3.70 -13.02 -20.05
N GLY A 91 -3.18 -12.72 -18.86
CA GLY A 91 -3.95 -12.34 -17.68
C GLY A 91 -4.45 -13.50 -16.83
N ASN A 92 -4.04 -14.74 -17.12
CA ASN A 92 -4.37 -15.90 -16.28
C ASN A 92 -3.57 -15.85 -14.98
N GLU A 93 -4.19 -16.23 -13.87
CA GLU A 93 -3.51 -16.34 -12.58
C GLU A 93 -2.36 -17.36 -12.63
N THR A 94 -1.22 -16.97 -12.08
CA THR A 94 -0.04 -17.84 -11.94
C THR A 94 0.27 -18.18 -10.49
N THR A 95 -0.36 -17.49 -9.54
CA THR A 95 -0.20 -17.68 -8.08
C THR A 95 -1.57 -17.64 -7.41
N GLY A 96 -1.68 -18.13 -6.18
CA GLY A 96 -2.86 -17.87 -5.36
C GLY A 96 -3.01 -16.40 -5.00
N TYR A 97 -4.22 -16.01 -4.58
CA TYR A 97 -4.53 -14.68 -4.07
C TYR A 97 -4.03 -14.55 -2.63
N LEU A 98 -2.97 -13.78 -2.42
CA LEU A 98 -2.38 -13.55 -1.11
C LEU A 98 -3.01 -12.30 -0.45
N LEU A 99 -3.90 -12.51 0.53
CA LEU A 99 -4.50 -11.45 1.34
C LEU A 99 -3.55 -11.03 2.46
N LEU A 100 -3.33 -9.72 2.59
CA LEU A 100 -2.52 -9.15 3.66
C LEU A 100 -3.40 -8.81 4.87
N GLU A 101 -3.17 -9.51 5.98
CA GLU A 101 -3.96 -9.39 7.20
C GLU A 101 -3.31 -8.49 8.26
N ALA A 102 -4.19 -7.92 9.07
CA ALA A 102 -4.04 -6.78 9.96
C ALA A 102 -3.12 -6.95 11.19
N SER A 103 -2.24 -7.95 11.23
CA SER A 103 -1.57 -8.29 12.50
C SER A 103 -0.46 -7.31 12.91
N ASP A 104 0.18 -6.58 11.99
CA ASP A 104 1.30 -5.65 12.26
C ASP A 104 1.16 -4.37 11.42
N MET A 105 0.19 -3.54 11.76
CA MET A 105 -0.25 -2.39 10.95
C MET A 105 0.37 -1.04 11.34
N LYS A 106 1.25 -1.05 12.32
CA LYS A 106 2.02 0.10 12.80
C LYS A 106 3.49 -0.30 12.79
N PHE A 107 4.30 0.42 12.05
CA PHE A 107 5.74 0.25 12.09
C PHE A 107 6.25 1.07 13.28
N ASP A 108 7.01 0.47 14.18
CA ASP A 108 7.73 1.23 15.21
C ASP A 108 8.54 2.34 14.52
N GLU A 109 8.66 3.52 15.16
CA GLU A 109 9.28 4.82 14.78
C GLU A 109 10.46 4.83 13.77
N VAL A 110 10.28 4.21 12.61
CA VAL A 110 11.37 3.95 11.69
C VAL A 110 11.22 4.87 10.51
N VAL A 111 12.14 5.83 10.48
CA VAL A 111 12.43 6.72 9.36
C VAL A 111 12.43 5.89 8.07
N HIS A 112 11.40 6.09 7.25
CA HIS A 112 11.28 5.51 5.92
C HIS A 112 12.53 5.89 5.10
N THR A 113 13.48 4.97 4.95
CA THR A 113 14.68 5.18 4.11
C THR A 113 14.43 4.91 2.64
N GLY A 114 13.15 4.72 2.25
CA GLY A 114 12.71 4.67 0.87
C GLY A 114 12.88 6.05 0.23
N LYS A 115 14.04 6.27 -0.40
CA LYS A 115 14.30 7.46 -1.20
C LYS A 115 13.38 7.48 -2.43
N ILE A 116 12.14 7.94 -2.25
CA ILE A 116 11.55 8.79 -3.28
C ILE A 116 12.61 9.87 -3.53
N ALA A 117 13.06 10.05 -4.77
CA ALA A 117 14.04 11.08 -5.08
C ALA A 117 13.61 12.39 -4.41
N ASP A 118 14.48 13.05 -3.64
CA ASP A 118 14.11 14.14 -2.73
C ASP A 118 13.22 15.20 -3.38
N ILE A 119 13.45 15.47 -4.67
CA ILE A 119 12.67 16.38 -5.51
C ILE A 119 11.21 15.93 -5.65
N ILE A 120 10.98 14.65 -5.96
CA ILE A 120 9.64 14.07 -6.09
C ILE A 120 8.96 14.12 -4.73
N GLY A 121 9.66 13.74 -3.65
CA GLY A 121 9.13 13.81 -2.28
C GLY A 121 8.73 15.22 -1.87
N GLN A 122 9.56 16.23 -2.15
CA GLN A 122 9.29 17.63 -1.83
C GLN A 122 8.12 18.22 -2.63
N GLN A 123 8.05 17.99 -3.95
CA GLN A 123 6.95 18.48 -4.80
C GLN A 123 5.60 17.92 -4.34
N ARG A 124 5.63 16.63 -4.04
CA ARG A 124 4.54 15.91 -3.43
C ARG A 124 4.17 16.55 -2.09
N LEU A 125 5.12 16.78 -1.17
CA LEU A 125 4.83 17.33 0.18
C LEU A 125 4.20 18.71 0.10
N ALA A 126 4.66 19.53 -0.83
CA ALA A 126 4.10 20.84 -1.12
C ALA A 126 2.64 20.76 -1.62
N ALA A 127 2.34 19.84 -2.54
CA ALA A 127 0.99 19.64 -3.04
C ALA A 127 0.01 19.27 -1.91
N TRP A 128 0.40 18.38 -1.02
CA TRP A 128 -0.50 17.95 0.06
C TRP A 128 -0.63 18.95 1.19
N SER A 129 0.44 19.67 1.52
CA SER A 129 0.38 20.79 2.45
C SER A 129 -0.59 21.88 1.96
N ALA A 130 -0.72 22.08 0.64
CA ALA A 130 -1.71 22.97 0.06
C ALA A 130 -3.17 22.44 0.20
N MET A 131 -3.38 21.12 0.27
CA MET A 131 -4.70 20.53 0.56
C MET A 131 -5.02 20.49 2.07
N GLY A 132 -4.01 20.26 2.91
CA GLY A 132 -4.08 20.04 4.36
C GLY A 132 -4.44 21.26 5.20
N GLN A 133 -4.46 22.48 4.63
CA GLN A 133 -4.95 23.65 5.36
C GLN A 133 -6.46 23.61 5.68
N SER A 134 -7.20 22.60 5.18
CA SER A 134 -8.66 22.59 5.26
C SER A 134 -9.34 21.43 6.01
N ASN A 135 -8.67 20.39 6.50
CA ASN A 135 -9.17 19.49 7.57
C ASN A 135 -8.22 18.28 7.80
N ARG A 136 -7.67 18.15 9.01
CA ARG A 136 -6.69 17.13 9.43
C ARG A 136 -7.28 15.71 9.60
N GLU A 137 -8.59 15.61 9.60
CA GLU A 137 -9.34 14.38 9.93
C GLU A 137 -9.98 13.74 8.70
N ASN A 138 -9.70 14.24 7.50
CA ASN A 138 -10.39 13.80 6.29
C ASN A 138 -9.43 13.15 5.28
N VAL A 139 -9.75 11.92 4.90
CA VAL A 139 -9.21 11.26 3.70
C VAL A 139 -10.24 11.43 2.59
N PRO A 140 -10.05 12.39 1.66
CA PRO A 140 -11.11 12.72 0.73
C PRO A 140 -11.27 11.63 -0.33
N LEU A 141 -12.52 11.20 -0.55
CA LEU A 141 -12.91 10.20 -1.54
C LEU A 141 -12.30 10.43 -2.93
N LYS A 142 -12.12 11.70 -3.32
CA LYS A 142 -11.54 12.11 -4.62
C LYS A 142 -10.16 11.53 -4.90
N LEU A 143 -9.41 11.10 -3.88
CA LEU A 143 -8.10 10.47 -4.05
C LEU A 143 -8.19 9.09 -4.68
N PHE A 144 -9.33 8.43 -4.49
CA PHE A 144 -9.59 7.10 -5.01
C PHE A 144 -10.49 7.16 -6.25
N LYS A 145 -10.78 8.36 -6.77
CA LYS A 145 -11.48 8.58 -8.03
C LYS A 145 -10.50 9.12 -9.05
N LEU A 146 -10.33 8.38 -10.14
CA LEU A 146 -9.45 8.75 -11.23
C LEU A 146 -10.22 9.62 -12.22
N ASP A 147 -10.35 10.92 -11.92
CA ASP A 147 -11.08 11.87 -12.76
C ASP A 147 -10.53 11.92 -14.19
N ALA A 148 -9.21 11.82 -14.35
CA ALA A 148 -8.53 11.74 -15.66
C ALA A 148 -8.86 10.48 -16.48
N TYR A 149 -9.46 9.47 -15.85
CA TYR A 149 -9.82 8.17 -16.45
C TYR A 149 -11.33 7.92 -16.35
N GLY A 150 -12.13 8.97 -16.55
CA GLY A 150 -13.59 8.89 -16.58
C GLY A 150 -14.24 8.70 -15.22
N GLY A 151 -13.56 9.09 -14.12
CA GLY A 151 -14.09 8.98 -12.76
C GLY A 151 -14.07 7.56 -12.19
N SER A 152 -13.25 6.67 -12.78
CA SER A 152 -13.15 5.27 -12.34
C SER A 152 -12.51 5.14 -10.96
N SER A 153 -12.97 4.19 -10.15
CA SER A 153 -12.34 3.85 -8.87
C SER A 153 -10.88 3.41 -9.06
N LEU A 154 -9.95 3.90 -8.24
CA LEU A 154 -8.60 3.36 -8.13
C LEU A 154 -8.68 1.96 -7.51
N GLN A 155 -8.26 0.94 -8.26
CA GLN A 155 -8.40 -0.47 -7.84
C GLN A 155 -7.10 -1.06 -7.28
N GLY A 156 -5.95 -0.43 -7.52
CA GLY A 156 -4.64 -0.91 -7.09
C GLY A 156 -3.54 -0.70 -8.13
N TYR A 157 -2.46 -1.45 -7.98
CA TYR A 157 -1.21 -1.30 -8.72
C TYR A 157 -0.81 -2.56 -9.49
N ASN A 158 -0.02 -2.39 -10.55
CA ASN A 158 0.56 -3.48 -11.31
C ASN A 158 2.07 -3.30 -11.34
N TYR A 159 2.82 -4.32 -11.00
CA TYR A 159 4.27 -4.32 -10.94
C TYR A 159 4.83 -5.27 -11.98
N LYS A 160 5.90 -4.85 -12.66
CA LYS A 160 6.68 -5.77 -13.50
C LYS A 160 7.50 -6.69 -12.59
N PRO A 161 7.87 -7.89 -13.07
CA PRO A 161 8.70 -8.80 -12.32
C PRO A 161 9.99 -8.14 -11.81
N ASP A 162 10.72 -7.44 -12.69
CA ASP A 162 11.97 -6.77 -12.32
C ASP A 162 11.79 -5.83 -11.13
N ASP A 163 10.75 -5.00 -11.15
CA ASP A 163 10.42 -4.05 -10.09
C ASP A 163 10.11 -4.76 -8.76
N PHE A 164 9.35 -5.86 -8.84
CA PHE A 164 8.97 -6.67 -7.69
C PHE A 164 10.18 -7.38 -7.07
N PHE A 165 11.15 -7.85 -7.87
CA PHE A 165 12.36 -8.53 -7.39
C PHE A 165 13.49 -7.57 -6.98
N ASN A 166 13.57 -6.38 -7.57
CA ASN A 166 14.66 -5.42 -7.33
C ASN A 166 14.71 -4.90 -5.89
N ILE A 167 13.63 -5.04 -5.12
CA ILE A 167 13.63 -4.73 -3.69
C ILE A 167 14.64 -5.58 -2.89
N PHE A 168 15.06 -6.73 -3.42
CA PHE A 168 16.08 -7.58 -2.78
C PHE A 168 17.50 -7.36 -3.32
N ALA A 169 17.71 -6.37 -4.18
CA ALA A 169 19.05 -6.01 -4.62
C ALA A 169 19.91 -5.61 -3.39
N GLY A 170 21.02 -6.32 -3.17
CA GLY A 170 21.91 -6.12 -2.01
C GLY A 170 21.69 -7.09 -0.86
N PHE A 171 20.64 -7.93 -0.91
CA PHE A 171 20.32 -8.87 0.17
C PHE A 171 21.02 -10.23 0.05
N GLN A 172 21.99 -10.38 -0.87
CA GLN A 172 22.54 -11.70 -1.24
C GLN A 172 23.28 -12.42 -0.10
N ASN A 173 23.73 -11.70 0.92
CA ASN A 173 24.48 -12.25 2.06
C ASN A 173 23.63 -12.39 3.33
N HIS A 174 22.33 -12.10 3.28
CA HIS A 174 21.42 -12.19 4.42
C HIS A 174 20.65 -13.50 4.40
N LYS A 175 20.32 -14.01 5.58
CA LYS A 175 19.44 -15.18 5.67
C LYS A 175 18.02 -14.75 5.35
N MET A 176 17.30 -15.61 4.64
CA MET A 176 15.89 -15.39 4.28
C MET A 176 14.99 -15.16 5.50
N GLU A 177 15.28 -15.83 6.63
CA GLU A 177 14.54 -15.68 7.90
C GLU A 177 14.66 -14.28 8.51
N ASP A 178 15.72 -13.54 8.18
CA ASP A 178 15.96 -12.19 8.66
C ASP A 178 15.32 -11.13 7.75
N VAL A 179 14.65 -11.51 6.65
CA VAL A 179 14.13 -10.56 5.67
C VAL A 179 12.61 -10.42 5.81
N ALA A 180 12.15 -9.18 5.94
CA ALA A 180 10.76 -8.79 5.84
C ALA A 180 10.52 -7.98 4.57
N VAL A 181 9.32 -8.09 4.03
CA VAL A 181 8.83 -7.24 2.94
C VAL A 181 7.73 -6.35 3.49
N HIS A 182 7.89 -5.06 3.24
CA HIS A 182 6.93 -4.04 3.63
C HIS A 182 6.18 -3.53 2.40
N PHE A 183 4.88 -3.34 2.59
CA PHE A 183 3.96 -2.70 1.68
C PHE A 183 3.48 -1.43 2.38
N ASP A 184 4.27 -0.36 2.24
CA ASP A 184 4.07 0.88 2.99
C ASP A 184 3.08 1.80 2.25
N PHE A 185 2.11 2.33 2.98
CA PHE A 185 1.30 3.43 2.49
C PHE A 185 2.04 4.73 2.74
N CYS A 186 2.29 5.52 1.70
CA CYS A 186 2.86 6.85 1.89
C CYS A 186 1.84 7.89 2.40
N CYS A 187 0.94 7.49 3.30
CA CYS A 187 0.48 8.19 4.50
C CYS A 187 -0.93 8.81 4.59
N LEU A 188 -1.45 8.71 5.83
CA LEU A 188 -2.66 9.28 6.41
C LEU A 188 -2.43 9.62 7.91
N SER A 189 -1.93 10.81 8.24
CA SER A 189 -2.22 11.55 9.51
C SER A 189 -1.44 12.86 9.57
N PHE A 190 -2.01 13.92 10.15
CA PHE A 190 -1.28 15.13 10.56
C PHE A 190 -1.67 15.50 11.99
N ASP A 191 -0.69 15.58 12.91
CA ASP A 191 -0.86 16.09 14.28
C ASP A 191 -0.39 17.55 14.37
N TYR A 192 -1.33 18.46 14.64
CA TYR A 192 -1.05 19.90 14.74
C TYR A 192 -0.75 20.40 16.15
N GLN A 193 -0.72 19.54 17.17
CA GLN A 193 -0.24 19.94 18.49
C GLN A 193 1.30 19.91 18.58
N ASN A 194 1.97 19.09 17.75
CA ASN A 194 3.40 18.77 17.92
C ASN A 194 4.36 19.28 16.80
N ASN A 195 3.85 19.87 15.70
CA ASN A 195 4.70 20.46 14.65
C ASN A 195 5.70 19.50 13.97
N GLU A 196 5.42 18.20 13.99
CA GLU A 196 6.18 17.16 13.27
C GLU A 196 5.44 16.73 12.00
N SER A 197 6.18 16.38 10.95
CA SER A 197 5.60 15.97 9.67
C SER A 197 5.01 14.57 9.78
N GLN A 198 3.73 14.42 9.44
CA GLN A 198 3.17 13.12 9.06
C GLN A 198 2.43 13.29 7.72
N ASN A 199 2.72 12.36 6.81
CA ASN A 199 2.68 12.55 5.36
C ASN A 199 1.25 12.45 4.77
N GLY A 200 1.12 12.75 3.48
CA GLY A 200 -0.10 12.50 2.72
C GLY A 200 0.22 12.13 1.28
N TYR A 201 0.13 10.84 0.95
CA TYR A 201 0.01 10.25 -0.39
C TYR A 201 -0.69 8.92 -0.20
N PHE A 202 -1.70 8.61 -0.99
CA PHE A 202 -2.00 7.18 -1.14
C PHE A 202 -1.05 6.60 -2.19
N ASP A 203 0.23 6.46 -1.86
CA ASP A 203 1.18 5.66 -2.65
C ASP A 203 1.40 4.32 -1.96
N LEU A 204 1.66 3.27 -2.73
CA LEU A 204 2.10 1.97 -2.22
C LEU A 204 3.57 1.76 -2.56
N LEU A 205 4.43 1.86 -1.55
CA LEU A 205 5.85 1.54 -1.63
C LEU A 205 6.05 0.06 -1.28
N ILE A 206 6.94 -0.61 -2.00
CA ILE A 206 7.37 -1.97 -1.65
C ILE A 206 8.84 -1.91 -1.26
N SER A 207 9.20 -2.43 -0.09
CA SER A 207 10.58 -2.44 0.38
C SER A 207 10.95 -3.77 1.04
N ALA A 208 12.23 -4.14 0.95
CA ALA A 208 12.78 -5.24 1.73
C ALA A 208 13.60 -4.68 2.89
N LEU A 209 13.50 -5.30 4.07
CA LEU A 209 14.16 -4.88 5.30
C LEU A 209 14.76 -6.08 6.01
N ILE A 210 15.86 -5.85 6.73
CA ILE A 210 16.50 -6.85 7.58
C ILE A 210 16.02 -6.68 9.03
N LEU A 211 15.45 -7.74 9.59
CA LEU A 211 15.10 -7.86 11.00
C LEU A 211 16.33 -8.33 11.78
N LYS A 212 17.10 -7.42 12.39
CA LYS A 212 18.13 -7.81 13.37
C LYS A 212 17.57 -7.81 14.78
N GLU A 213 17.91 -8.84 15.56
CA GLU A 213 17.59 -8.91 16.98
C GLU A 213 18.13 -7.68 17.74
N GLY A 214 17.23 -6.94 18.41
CA GLY A 214 17.57 -5.89 19.37
C GLY A 214 18.06 -4.55 18.79
N THR A 215 18.31 -4.46 17.48
CA THR A 215 18.54 -3.17 16.79
C THR A 215 18.04 -3.30 15.36
N GLN A 216 17.04 -2.50 14.99
CA GLN A 216 16.63 -2.38 13.61
C GLN A 216 17.72 -1.64 12.82
N SER A 217 18.78 -2.35 12.41
CA SER A 217 19.78 -1.78 11.50
C SER A 217 19.29 -1.97 10.06
N TYR A 218 18.95 -0.87 9.40
CA TYR A 218 18.35 -0.86 8.07
C TYR A 218 19.41 -0.82 6.97
N GLU A 219 19.63 -1.94 6.30
CA GLU A 219 20.04 -1.94 4.90
C GLU A 219 18.79 -2.34 4.12
N GLY A 220 18.20 -1.39 3.39
CA GLY A 220 16.95 -1.57 2.67
C GLY A 220 17.09 -1.13 1.22
N SER A 221 16.49 -1.90 0.31
CA SER A 221 16.21 -1.46 -1.05
C SER A 221 14.70 -1.30 -1.18
N SER A 222 14.28 -0.19 -1.80
CA SER A 222 12.88 0.16 -1.94
C SER A 222 12.57 0.40 -3.41
N PHE A 223 11.45 -0.12 -3.87
CA PHE A 223 10.91 0.14 -5.19
C PHE A 223 9.64 0.97 -5.07
N TYR A 224 9.59 2.03 -5.89
CA TYR A 224 8.48 2.96 -5.97
C TYR A 224 7.89 2.95 -7.38
N ASP A 225 6.59 2.70 -7.51
CA ASP A 225 5.89 2.85 -8.78
C ASP A 225 5.43 4.31 -8.98
N ALA A 226 6.10 5.02 -9.88
CA ALA A 226 5.75 6.38 -10.27
C ALA A 226 4.43 6.50 -11.04
N GLY A 227 3.79 5.38 -11.40
CA GLY A 227 2.46 5.32 -12.00
C GLY A 227 1.31 5.55 -11.01
N ALA A 228 1.60 5.72 -9.72
CA ALA A 228 0.57 6.07 -8.74
C ALA A 228 -0.16 7.36 -9.11
N PRO A 229 -1.50 7.42 -8.92
CA PRO A 229 -2.27 8.57 -9.34
C PRO A 229 -1.66 9.82 -8.73
N CYS A 230 -1.21 10.70 -9.63
CA CYS A 230 -0.68 12.00 -9.27
C CYS A 230 -1.73 12.67 -8.37
N PRO A 231 -1.34 13.23 -7.21
CA PRO A 231 -2.30 13.97 -6.40
C PRO A 231 -2.99 15.03 -7.28
N PRO A 232 -4.25 15.41 -6.98
CA PRO A 232 -5.09 16.27 -7.82
C PRO A 232 -4.57 17.71 -8.06
N LEU A 233 -3.29 17.96 -7.81
CA LEU A 233 -2.55 19.20 -7.99
C LEU A 233 -1.42 19.10 -9.03
N CYS A 234 -1.21 17.92 -9.60
CA CYS A 234 -0.52 17.86 -10.88
C CYS A 234 -1.43 18.52 -11.89
N ASN A 235 -1.29 19.84 -12.06
CA ASN A 235 -1.91 20.56 -13.16
C ASN A 235 -1.71 19.70 -14.40
N GLY A 236 -2.83 19.28 -15.00
CA GLY A 236 -2.80 18.52 -16.24
C GLY A 236 -1.77 19.15 -17.14
N GLY A 237 -0.76 18.35 -17.52
CA GLY A 237 0.13 18.74 -18.60
C GLY A 237 -0.73 18.84 -19.85
N ASP A 238 -1.15 20.06 -20.16
CA ASP A 238 -1.00 20.57 -21.52
C ASP A 238 0.50 20.79 -21.80
#